data_AF-A0A285P8E1-F1
#
_entry.id   AF-A0A285P8E1-F1
#
_cell.length_a   1.000
_cell.length_b   1.000
_cell.length_c   1.000
_cell.angle_alpha   90.00
_cell.angle_beta   90.00
_cell.angle_gamma   90.00
#
_symmetry.space_group_name_H-M   'P 1'
#
loop_
_entity.id
_entity.type
_entity.pdbx_description
1 polymer ?
#
loop_
_entity_poly.entity_id
_entity_poly.type
_entity_poly.pdbx_seq_one_letter_code
_entity_poly.pdbx_strand_id
1 'polypeptide(L)' 'MSVLDRLLGSFGGEDRLVVYECRRCGTSIDASATNCPECGEAEIVRYEL' A
#
# COMPACT_ATOMS: atom_id res chain seq x y z
N MET A 1 13.25 22.25 0.99
CA MET A 1 13.39 20.92 1.59
C MET A 1 11.98 20.38 1.83
N SER A 2 11.50 19.47 0.98
CA SER A 2 10.11 19.02 1.01
C SER A 2 10.00 17.72 1.82
N VAL A 3 9.03 17.64 2.72
CA VAL A 3 8.76 16.48 3.59
C VAL A 3 8.51 15.17 2.83
N LEU A 4 8.15 15.29 1.54
CA LEU A 4 7.95 14.16 0.62
C LEU A 4 9.24 13.33 0.42
N ASP A 5 10.41 13.96 0.50
CA ASP A 5 11.72 13.31 0.33
C ASP A 5 12.02 12.30 1.46
N ARG A 6 11.48 12.53 2.66
CA ARG A 6 11.67 11.63 3.82
C ARG A 6 10.77 10.40 3.82
N LEU A 7 9.62 10.47 3.16
CA LEU A 7 8.71 9.32 3.04
C LEU A 7 9.11 8.39 1.90
N LEU A 8 9.78 8.92 0.87
CA LEU A 8 10.13 8.20 -0.36
C LEU A 8 11.64 7.95 -0.53
N GLY A 9 12.47 8.34 0.44
CA GLY A 9 13.94 8.41 0.37
C GLY A 9 14.72 7.11 0.14
N SER A 10 14.11 6.07 -0.41
CA SER A 10 14.81 4.85 -0.87
C SER A 10 14.28 4.24 -2.16
N PHE A 11 13.28 4.83 -2.84
CA PHE A 11 12.85 4.34 -4.15
C PHE A 11 13.67 5.00 -5.26
N GLY A 12 14.94 4.61 -5.34
CA GLY A 12 15.84 4.97 -6.43
C GLY A 12 15.66 4.02 -7.61
N GLY A 13 14.96 4.50 -8.64
CA GLY A 13 14.89 3.90 -9.98
C GLY A 13 13.57 3.19 -10.24
N GLU A 14 12.81 3.67 -11.24
CA GLU A 14 11.81 2.96 -12.09
C GLU A 14 10.96 1.79 -11.52
N ASP A 15 10.79 1.70 -10.21
CA ASP A 15 9.99 0.70 -9.52
C ASP A 15 8.53 1.15 -9.46
N ARG A 16 7.69 0.51 -10.28
CA ARG A 16 6.23 0.63 -10.23
C ARG A 16 5.77 0.21 -8.84
N LEU A 17 5.42 1.18 -8.00
CA LEU A 17 5.04 0.94 -6.62
C LEU A 17 3.61 0.39 -6.62
N VAL A 18 3.48 -0.87 -6.21
CA VAL A 18 2.18 -1.52 -6.07
C VAL A 18 1.80 -1.52 -4.59
N VAL A 19 0.71 -0.82 -4.27
CA VAL A 19 0.18 -0.75 -2.90
C VAL A 19 -1.15 -1.47 -2.84
N TYR A 20 -1.33 -2.33 -1.85
CA TYR A 20 -2.61 -2.97 -1.56
C TYR A 20 -3.19 -2.38 -0.28
N GLU A 21 -4.49 -2.08 -0.27
CA GLU A 21 -5.17 -1.46 0.87
C GLU A 21 -6.57 -2.05 1.06
N CYS A 22 -7.02 -2.21 2.30
CA CYS A 22 -8.38 -2.60 2.57
C CYS A 22 -9.34 -1.43 2.32
N ARG A 23 -10.32 -1.64 1.45
CA ARG A 23 -11.33 -0.62 1.12
C ARG A 23 -12.21 -0.24 2.32
N ARG A 24 -12.34 -1.15 3.30
CA ARG A 24 -13.22 -0.99 4.47
C ARG A 24 -12.56 -0.16 5.57
N CYS A 25 -11.30 -0.43 5.88
CA CYS A 25 -10.62 0.21 7.03
C CYS A 25 -9.40 1.06 6.68
N GLY A 26 -8.91 1.01 5.44
CA GLY A 26 -7.73 1.77 5.00
C GLY A 26 -6.38 1.16 5.42
N THR A 27 -6.38 -0.04 6.00
CA THR A 27 -5.14 -0.74 6.37
C THR A 27 -4.39 -1.17 5.11
N SER A 28 -3.08 -0.91 5.05
CA SER A 28 -2.22 -1.46 4.01
C SER A 28 -2.11 -2.98 4.15
N ILE A 29 -2.25 -3.68 3.05
CA ILE A 29 -2.35 -5.14 2.99
C ILE A 29 -1.11 -5.68 2.28
N ASP A 30 -0.60 -6.81 2.75
CA ASP A 30 0.42 -7.55 2.02
C ASP A 30 -0.16 -8.17 0.74
N ALA A 31 0.62 -8.21 -0.33
CA ALA A 31 0.17 -8.75 -1.61
C ALA A 31 -0.31 -10.22 -1.56
N SER A 32 0.11 -10.97 -0.54
CA SER A 32 -0.26 -12.37 -0.32
C SER A 32 -1.51 -12.56 0.56
N ALA A 33 -2.03 -11.50 1.17
CA ALA A 33 -3.17 -11.59 2.07
C ALA A 33 -4.50 -11.54 1.31
N THR A 34 -5.34 -12.55 1.51
CA THR A 34 -6.68 -12.65 0.90
C THR A 34 -7.73 -11.81 1.64
N ASN A 35 -7.52 -11.60 2.94
CA ASN A 35 -8.42 -10.85 3.81
C ASN A 35 -7.64 -9.84 4.63
N CYS A 36 -8.28 -8.74 5.00
CA CYS A 36 -7.69 -7.75 5.88
C CYS A 36 -7.50 -8.34 7.29
N PRO A 37 -6.28 -8.34 7.85
CA PRO A 37 -6.04 -8.87 9.21
C PRO A 37 -6.70 -8.02 10.30
N GLU A 38 -6.95 -6.73 10.01
CA GLU A 38 -7.54 -5.79 10.98
C GLU A 38 -9.06 -5.88 11.04
N CYS A 39 -9.73 -6.21 9.93
CA CYS A 39 -11.19 -6.20 9.87
C CYS A 39 -11.85 -7.45 9.32
N GLY A 40 -11.10 -8.39 8.77
CA GLY A 40 -11.58 -9.61 8.15
C GLY A 40 -12.12 -9.46 6.72
N GLU A 41 -12.27 -8.23 6.21
CA GLU A 41 -12.90 -7.98 4.91
C GLU A 41 -12.01 -8.43 3.75
N ALA A 42 -12.62 -8.93 2.67
CA ALA A 42 -11.91 -9.41 1.48
C ALA A 42 -11.78 -8.33 0.37
N GLU A 43 -12.42 -7.17 0.55
CA GLU A 43 -12.36 -6.07 -0.41
C GLU A 43 -11.02 -5.32 -0.30
N ILE A 44 -10.03 -5.79 -1.06
CA ILE A 44 -8.70 -5.20 -1.17
C ILE A 44 -8.57 -4.46 -2.51
N VAL A 45 -8.18 -3.19 -2.45
CA VAL A 45 -7.87 -2.37 -3.62
C VAL A 45 -6.37 -2.36 -3.88
N ARG A 46 -6.00 -2.23 -5.16
CA ARG A 46 -4.61 -2.21 -5.63
C ARG A 46 -4.35 -0.91 -6.38
N TYR A 47 -3.36 -0.17 -5.92
CA TYR A 47 -2.88 1.05 -6.57
C TYR A 47 -1.55 0.75 -7.26
N GLU A 48 -1.41 1.26 -8.48
CA GLU A 48 -0.15 1.27 -9.20
C GLU A 48 0.25 2.73 -9.37
N LEU A 49 1.39 3.08 -8.80
CA LEU A 49 1.91 4.44 -8.78
C LEU A 49 3.17 4.54 -9.65
#